data_AF-A0A381E5Y1-F1
#
_entry.id   AF-A0A381E5Y1-F1
#
_cell.length_a   1.000
_cell.length_b   1.000
_cell.length_c   1.000
_cell.angle_alpha   90.00
_cell.angle_beta   90.00
_cell.angle_gamma   90.00
#
_symmetry.space_group_name_H-M   'P 1'
#
loop_
_entity.id
_entity.type
_entity.pdbx_description
1 polymer ?
#
loop_
_entity_poly.entity_id
_entity_poly.type
_entity_poly.pdbx_seq_one_letter_code
_entity_poly.pdbx_strand_id
1 'polypeptide(L)'
;MLIFIVCTYIAVNRFSFLKDGALLADADGIRALWFIIQAVIFAAMALSISIFYEIRIKRHAAFRPLPQRQFVYTVAPQGFYSEELDKNRMLYFWPTIERVICEQEPWFVFIDQAAAFVIPQRVFADKETENRYFQLLQYYKDLS
;
A
#
# COMPACT_ATOMS: atom_id res chain seq x y z
N MET A 1 -12.41 -10.24 11.90
CA MET A 1 -13.64 -9.65 12.48
C MET A 1 -14.54 -10.66 13.16
N LEU A 2 -14.87 -11.80 12.54
CA LEU A 2 -15.82 -12.79 13.09
C LEU A 2 -15.42 -13.32 14.50
N ILE A 3 -14.14 -13.59 14.72
CA ILE A 3 -13.62 -14.05 16.03
C ILE A 3 -13.81 -12.97 17.12
N PHE A 4 -13.55 -11.70 16.80
CA PHE A 4 -13.73 -10.60 17.74
C PHE A 4 -15.20 -10.46 18.15
N ILE A 5 -16.12 -10.55 17.19
CA ILE A 5 -17.57 -10.50 17.42
C ILE A 5 -18.03 -11.63 18.36
N VAL A 6 -17.54 -12.86 18.14
CA VAL A 6 -17.87 -14.01 18.99
C VAL A 6 -17.32 -13.83 20.41
N CYS A 7 -16.07 -13.37 20.56
CA CYS A 7 -15.47 -13.10 21.87
C CYS A 7 -16.23 -12.00 22.64
N THR A 8 -16.60 -10.90 21.97
CA THR A 8 -17.38 -9.82 22.57
C THR A 8 -18.78 -10.30 22.95
N TYR A 9 -19.44 -11.12 22.11
CA TYR A 9 -20.74 -11.70 22.40
C TYR A 9 -20.71 -12.61 23.64
N ILE A 10 -19.71 -13.50 23.74
CA ILE A 10 -19.54 -14.38 24.91
C ILE A 10 -19.27 -13.54 26.17
N ALA A 11 -18.42 -12.52 26.08
CA ALA A 11 -18.13 -11.65 27.20
C ALA A 11 -19.38 -10.89 27.69
N VAL A 12 -20.17 -10.31 26.77
CA VAL A 12 -21.39 -9.55 27.10
C VAL A 12 -22.48 -10.46 27.67
N ASN A 13 -22.72 -11.62 27.05
CA ASN A 13 -23.74 -12.57 27.51
C ASN A 13 -23.41 -13.18 28.89
N ARG A 14 -22.12 -13.35 29.20
CA ARG A 14 -21.68 -13.81 30.53
C ARG A 14 -21.62 -12.66 31.54
N PHE A 15 -21.35 -11.43 31.12
CA PHE A 15 -21.40 -10.26 31.99
C PHE A 15 -22.83 -9.93 32.46
N SER A 16 -23.85 -10.12 31.61
CA SER A 16 -25.26 -10.00 32.03
C SER A 16 -25.63 -11.02 33.09
N PHE A 17 -25.11 -12.25 33.00
CA PHE A 17 -25.31 -13.29 34.02
C PHE A 17 -24.62 -12.96 35.36
N LEU A 18 -23.47 -12.27 35.33
CA LEU A 18 -22.76 -11.82 36.53
C LEU A 18 -23.44 -10.64 37.24
N LYS A 19 -24.18 -9.80 36.50
CA LYS A 19 -24.93 -8.65 37.05
C LYS A 19 -26.04 -9.06 38.01
N ASP A 20 -26.56 -10.28 37.88
CA ASP A 20 -27.67 -10.81 38.70
C ASP A 20 -27.24 -11.36 40.08
N GLY A 21 -26.01 -11.07 40.53
CA GLY A 21 -25.63 -11.16 41.96
C GLY A 21 -24.97 -12.45 42.44
N ALA A 22 -24.72 -13.44 41.58
CA ALA A 22 -24.07 -14.71 41.95
C ALA A 22 -22.52 -14.65 42.02
N LEU A 23 -21.94 -13.45 42.12
CA LEU A 23 -20.53 -13.20 41.77
C LEU A 23 -19.50 -13.87 42.70
N LEU A 24 -19.83 -14.20 43.95
CA LEU A 24 -18.85 -14.65 44.94
C LEU A 24 -19.32 -15.80 45.86
N ALA A 25 -20.54 -16.30 45.67
CA ALA A 25 -21.10 -17.34 46.53
C ALA A 25 -21.01 -18.77 45.94
N ASP A 26 -20.78 -18.89 44.63
CA ASP A 26 -20.87 -20.17 43.91
C ASP A 26 -19.72 -20.39 42.92
N ALA A 27 -19.27 -21.64 42.80
CA ALA A 27 -18.15 -22.06 41.96
C ALA A 27 -18.37 -21.76 40.47
N ASP A 28 -19.63 -21.68 40.04
CA ASP A 28 -20.02 -21.34 38.67
C ASP A 28 -19.81 -19.86 38.34
N GLY A 29 -19.94 -18.96 39.32
CA GLY A 29 -19.64 -17.53 39.16
C GLY A 29 -18.15 -17.27 38.94
N ILE A 30 -17.29 -17.95 39.72
CA ILE A 30 -15.83 -17.89 39.58
C ILE A 30 -15.39 -18.43 38.21
N ARG A 31 -16.00 -19.54 37.75
CA ARG A 31 -15.73 -20.13 36.44
C ARG A 31 -16.15 -19.20 35.30
N ALA A 32 -17.32 -18.56 35.41
CA ALA A 32 -17.80 -17.57 34.45
C ALA A 32 -16.86 -16.36 34.36
N LEU A 33 -16.39 -15.84 35.50
CA LEU A 33 -15.42 -14.75 35.55
C LEU A 33 -14.11 -15.13 34.83
N TRP A 34 -13.63 -16.35 35.05
CA TRP A 34 -12.41 -16.87 34.40
C TRP A 34 -12.54 -16.91 32.87
N PHE A 35 -13.70 -17.32 32.35
CA PHE A 35 -13.96 -17.31 30.90
C PHE A 35 -14.04 -15.92 30.31
N ILE A 36 -14.60 -14.94 31.03
CA ILE A 36 -14.64 -13.54 30.58
C ILE A 36 -13.22 -12.98 30.50
N ILE A 37 -12.39 -13.22 31.52
CA ILE A 37 -10.98 -12.79 31.51
C ILE A 37 -10.25 -13.37 30.30
N GLN A 38 -10.41 -14.67 30.04
CA GLN A 38 -9.84 -15.32 28.85
C GLN A 38 -10.36 -14.70 27.55
N ALA A 39 -11.67 -14.48 27.43
CA ALA A 39 -12.27 -13.88 26.23
C ALA A 39 -11.75 -12.46 25.96
N VAL A 40 -11.54 -11.65 26.99
CA VAL A 40 -10.95 -10.30 26.89
C VAL A 40 -9.50 -10.38 26.43
N ILE A 41 -8.69 -11.29 26.99
CA ILE A 41 -7.30 -11.50 26.58
C ILE A 41 -7.24 -11.92 25.10
N PHE A 42 -8.07 -12.86 24.67
CA PHE A 42 -8.14 -13.28 23.26
C PHE A 42 -8.58 -12.15 22.33
N ALA A 43 -9.56 -11.34 22.72
CA ALA A 43 -10.00 -10.19 21.94
C ALA A 43 -8.89 -9.13 21.80
N ALA A 44 -8.18 -8.83 22.88
CA ALA A 44 -7.03 -7.91 22.87
C ALA A 44 -5.90 -8.44 21.98
N MET A 45 -5.60 -9.74 22.04
CA MET A 45 -4.58 -10.37 21.21
C MET A 45 -4.96 -10.41 19.72
N ALA A 46 -6.22 -10.68 19.40
CA ALA A 46 -6.70 -10.65 18.02
C ALA A 46 -6.63 -9.23 17.42
N LEU A 47 -6.97 -8.21 18.22
CA LEU A 47 -6.91 -6.82 17.81
C LEU A 47 -5.45 -6.36 17.61
N SER A 48 -4.55 -6.72 18.53
CA SER A 48 -3.13 -6.39 18.38
C SER A 48 -2.52 -7.04 17.14
N ILE A 49 -2.80 -8.32 16.88
CA ILE A 49 -2.34 -9.01 15.66
C ILE A 49 -2.86 -8.30 14.40
N SER A 50 -4.13 -7.89 14.38
CA SER A 50 -4.71 -7.17 13.23
C SER A 50 -3.99 -5.84 12.97
N ILE A 51 -3.76 -5.06 14.02
CA ILE A 51 -3.03 -3.78 13.91
C ILE A 51 -1.59 -4.00 13.45
N PHE A 52 -0.89 -4.97 14.04
CA PHE A 52 0.49 -5.30 13.63
C PHE A 52 0.56 -5.75 12.17
N TYR A 53 -0.41 -6.54 11.71
CA TYR A 53 -0.46 -6.99 10.32
C TYR A 53 -0.71 -5.84 9.35
N GLU A 54 -1.64 -4.93 9.68
CA GLU A 54 -1.92 -3.75 8.88
C GLU A 54 -0.71 -2.80 8.84
N ILE A 55 -0.06 -2.55 9.98
CA ILE A 55 1.17 -1.76 10.06
C ILE A 55 2.29 -2.42 9.26
N ARG A 56 2.44 -3.76 9.34
CA ARG A 56 3.45 -4.49 8.59
C ARG A 56 3.22 -4.36 7.09
N ILE A 57 1.98 -4.51 6.62
CA ILE A 57 1.63 -4.33 5.20
C ILE A 57 1.92 -2.90 4.76
N LYS A 58 1.47 -1.89 5.53
CA LYS A 58 1.71 -0.48 5.21
C LYS A 58 3.20 -0.14 5.19
N ARG A 59 3.98 -0.68 6.14
CA ARG A 59 5.44 -0.56 6.13
C ARG A 59 6.06 -1.27 4.93
N HIS A 60 5.58 -2.45 4.56
CA HIS A 60 6.10 -3.17 3.40
C HIS A 60 5.78 -2.44 2.09
N ALA A 61 4.62 -1.79 1.99
CA ALA A 61 4.26 -0.92 0.86
C ALA A 61 5.11 0.36 0.83
N ALA A 62 5.36 0.99 1.97
CA ALA A 62 6.19 2.20 2.08
C ALA A 62 7.68 1.89 1.78
N PHE A 63 8.18 0.76 2.27
CA PHE A 63 9.56 0.30 2.11
C PHE A 63 9.69 -0.79 1.04
N ARG A 64 8.87 -0.80 -0.03
CA ARG A 64 9.24 -1.58 -1.24
C ARG A 64 10.52 -0.96 -1.79
N PRO A 65 11.67 -1.66 -1.75
CA PRO A 65 12.91 -1.11 -2.27
C PRO A 65 12.71 -0.78 -3.75
N LEU A 66 13.14 0.39 -4.19
CA LEU A 66 13.10 0.84 -5.59
C LEU A 66 13.48 -0.26 -6.62
N PRO A 67 14.46 -1.15 -6.37
CA PRO A 67 14.76 -2.22 -7.30
C PRO A 67 13.62 -3.24 -7.53
N GLN A 68 12.72 -3.44 -6.58
CA GLN A 68 11.59 -4.38 -6.70
C GLN A 68 10.33 -3.74 -7.29
N ARG A 69 10.30 -2.42 -7.47
CA ARG A 69 9.18 -1.72 -8.11
C ARG A 69 9.31 -1.84 -9.63
N GLN A 70 8.28 -2.39 -10.25
CA GLN A 70 8.15 -2.49 -11.71
C GLN A 70 7.31 -1.32 -12.19
N PHE A 71 7.92 -0.46 -13.01
CA PHE A 71 7.24 0.66 -13.64
C PHE A 71 7.10 0.39 -15.14
N VAL A 72 5.92 0.64 -15.67
CA VAL A 72 5.65 0.68 -17.10
C VAL A 72 5.53 2.13 -17.51
N TYR A 73 6.36 2.54 -18.47
CA TYR A 73 6.36 3.90 -19.00
C TYR A 73 5.74 3.91 -20.38
N THR A 74 4.65 4.65 -20.56
CA THR A 74 3.94 4.73 -21.84
C THR A 74 3.93 6.16 -22.34
N VAL A 75 4.23 6.35 -23.63
CA VAL A 75 4.18 7.65 -24.30
C VAL A 75 2.92 7.70 -25.15
N ALA A 76 2.13 8.77 -25.04
CA ALA A 76 0.96 8.98 -25.88
C ALA A 76 0.81 10.46 -26.28
N PRO A 77 -0.11 10.78 -27.21
CA PRO A 77 -0.32 12.17 -27.66
C PRO A 77 -0.67 13.15 -26.54
N GLN A 78 -1.36 12.69 -25.49
CA GLN A 78 -1.76 13.55 -24.38
C GLN A 78 -0.62 13.82 -23.39
N GLY A 79 0.35 12.91 -23.29
CA GLY A 79 1.41 13.01 -22.29
C GLY A 79 2.20 11.72 -22.07
N PHE A 80 3.04 11.78 -21.05
CA PHE A 80 3.82 10.67 -20.52
C PHE A 80 3.07 10.01 -19.36
N TYR A 81 3.00 8.68 -19.38
CA TYR A 81 2.36 7.89 -18.34
C TYR A 81 3.37 7.04 -17.59
N SER A 82 3.25 7.03 -16.27
CA SER A 82 3.96 6.12 -15.38
C SER A 82 2.97 5.26 -14.61
N GLU A 83 3.09 3.95 -14.77
CA GLU A 83 2.24 2.95 -14.10
C GLU A 83 3.12 2.06 -13.21
N GLU A 84 2.77 1.95 -11.93
CA GLU A 84 3.34 0.95 -11.02
C GLU A 84 2.31 -0.17 -10.85
N LEU A 85 2.74 -1.43 -10.84
CA LEU A 85 1.86 -2.57 -10.58
C LEU A 85 1.05 -2.33 -9.28
N ASP A 86 -0.26 -2.49 -9.36
CA ASP A 86 -1.24 -2.25 -8.27
C ASP A 86 -1.48 -0.78 -7.88
N LYS A 87 -1.01 0.19 -8.67
CA LYS A 87 -1.30 1.62 -8.44
C LYS A 87 -1.96 2.31 -9.63
N ASN A 88 -2.57 3.46 -9.33
CA ASN A 88 -3.12 4.33 -10.35
C ASN A 88 -2.03 4.83 -11.30
N ARG A 89 -2.38 4.80 -12.59
CA ARG A 89 -1.66 5.43 -13.68
C ARG A 89 -1.51 6.92 -13.42
N MET A 90 -0.28 7.41 -13.38
CA MET A 90 0.01 8.84 -13.34
C MET A 90 0.21 9.37 -14.75
N LEU A 91 -0.56 10.39 -15.12
CA LEU A 91 -0.45 11.10 -16.40
C LEU A 91 0.25 12.44 -16.18
N TYR A 92 1.30 12.68 -16.97
CA TYR A 92 2.02 13.95 -17.06
C TYR A 92 1.79 14.54 -18.44
N PHE A 93 1.03 15.63 -18.51
CA PHE A 93 0.75 16.31 -19.77
C PHE A 93 2.02 16.96 -20.33
N TRP A 94 2.20 16.94 -21.65
CA TRP A 94 3.37 17.52 -22.31
C TRP A 94 3.67 18.99 -21.97
N PRO A 95 2.67 19.88 -21.82
CA PRO A 95 2.91 21.26 -21.39
C PRO A 95 3.52 21.38 -19.99
N THR A 96 3.38 20.36 -19.15
CA THR A 96 3.98 20.28 -17.81
C THR A 96 5.33 19.57 -17.85
N ILE A 97 5.88 19.25 -19.02
CA ILE A 97 7.22 18.64 -19.13
C ILE A 97 8.16 19.72 -19.65
N GLU A 98 9.01 20.22 -18.76
CA GLU A 98 9.95 21.30 -19.05
C GLU A 98 11.07 20.82 -19.98
N ARG A 99 11.68 19.67 -19.67
CA ARG A 99 12.79 19.13 -20.45
C ARG A 99 12.95 17.63 -20.27
N VAL A 100 13.62 17.00 -21.24
CA VAL A 100 13.97 15.59 -21.20
C VAL A 100 15.47 15.47 -21.43
N ILE A 101 16.17 14.77 -20.53
CA ILE A 101 17.61 14.50 -20.63
C ILE A 101 17.82 13.00 -20.76
N CYS A 102 18.34 12.59 -21.91
CA CYS A 102 18.65 11.18 -22.23
C CYS A 102 20.15 10.93 -22.44
N GLU A 103 21.00 11.92 -22.19
CA GLU A 103 22.44 11.85 -22.44
C GLU A 103 23.20 11.01 -21.39
N GLN A 104 22.59 10.78 -20.23
CA GLN A 104 23.18 10.02 -19.14
C GLN A 104 22.21 8.93 -18.69
N GLU A 105 22.73 7.75 -18.40
CA GLU A 105 21.97 6.64 -17.82
C GLU A 105 21.95 6.84 -16.29
N PRO A 106 20.79 6.88 -15.62
CA PRO A 106 19.42 6.73 -16.13
C PRO A 106 18.84 8.03 -16.72
N TRP A 107 17.81 7.92 -17.56
CA TRP A 107 17.17 9.08 -18.19
C TRP A 107 16.29 9.87 -17.24
N PHE A 108 16.13 11.17 -17.52
CA PHE A 108 15.35 12.09 -16.70
C PHE A 108 14.30 12.84 -17.53
N VAL A 109 13.04 12.75 -17.10
CA VAL A 109 11.94 13.57 -17.60
C VAL A 109 11.61 14.62 -16.54
N PHE A 110 11.95 15.88 -16.79
CA PHE A 110 11.70 16.98 -15.85
C PHE A 110 10.30 17.52 -16.03
N ILE A 111 9.53 17.49 -14.95
CA ILE A 111 8.19 18.10 -14.90
C ILE A 111 8.33 19.59 -14.57
N ASP A 112 9.25 19.92 -13.67
CA ASP A 112 9.60 21.29 -13.34
C ASP A 112 11.10 21.39 -13.00
N GLN A 113 11.52 22.56 -12.52
CA GLN A 113 12.91 22.83 -12.17
C GLN A 113 13.45 21.97 -11.01
N ALA A 114 12.57 21.35 -10.20
CA ALA A 114 12.92 20.63 -8.99
C ALA A 114 12.54 19.13 -9.01
N ALA A 115 11.70 18.69 -9.95
CA ALA A 115 11.13 17.36 -10.02
C ALA A 115 11.43 16.69 -11.37
N ALA A 116 12.10 15.55 -11.28
CA ALA A 116 12.39 14.70 -12.43
C ALA A 116 11.94 13.26 -12.19
N PHE A 117 11.29 12.69 -13.21
CA PHE A 117 11.05 11.26 -13.29
C PHE A 117 12.26 10.55 -13.85
N VAL A 118 12.76 9.58 -13.08
CA VAL A 118 13.88 8.74 -13.49
C VAL A 118 13.34 7.52 -14.23
N ILE A 119 13.76 7.35 -15.48
CA ILE A 119 13.48 6.15 -16.28
C ILE A 119 14.74 5.27 -16.24
N PRO A 120 14.75 4.20 -15.43
CA PRO A 120 15.89 3.32 -15.36
C PRO A 120 15.94 2.42 -16.60
N GLN A 121 17.11 2.28 -17.20
CA GLN A 121 17.30 1.50 -18.44
C GLN A 121 16.88 0.03 -18.35
N ARG A 122 16.92 -0.55 -17.15
CA ARG A 122 16.47 -1.93 -16.88
C ARG A 122 15.01 -2.20 -17.30
N VAL A 123 14.24 -1.16 -17.61
CA VAL A 123 12.86 -1.27 -18.12
C VAL A 123 12.82 -1.58 -19.62
N PHE A 124 13.88 -1.25 -20.37
CA PHE A 124 13.98 -1.57 -21.78
C PHE A 124 14.53 -2.98 -21.96
N ALA A 125 13.91 -3.75 -22.86
CA ALA A 125 14.33 -5.12 -23.19
C ALA A 125 15.67 -5.14 -23.95
N ASP A 126 15.90 -4.13 -24.79
CA ASP A 126 17.05 -4.02 -25.67
C ASP A 126 17.25 -2.54 -26.09
N LYS A 127 18.42 -2.24 -26.68
CA LYS A 127 18.78 -0.88 -27.11
C LYS A 127 17.94 -0.36 -28.27
N GLU A 128 17.37 -1.22 -29.11
CA GLU A 128 16.51 -0.80 -30.22
C GLU A 128 15.17 -0.29 -29.69
N THR A 129 14.58 -1.02 -28.74
CA THR A 129 13.36 -0.61 -28.02
C THR A 129 13.58 0.71 -27.27
N GLU A 130 14.73 0.86 -26.61
CA GLU A 130 15.14 2.11 -25.97
C GLU A 130 15.19 3.28 -26.97
N ASN A 131 15.89 3.12 -28.10
CA ASN A 131 15.99 4.15 -29.13
C ASN A 131 14.64 4.53 -29.76
N ARG A 132 13.76 3.55 -30.01
CA ARG A 132 12.40 3.83 -30.53
C ARG A 132 11.59 4.63 -29.53
N TYR A 133 11.69 4.28 -28.25
CA TYR A 133 11.01 5.01 -27.19
C TYR A 133 11.49 6.45 -27.10
N PHE A 134 12.80 6.68 -27.22
CA PHE A 134 13.39 8.02 -27.27
C PHE A 134 12.85 8.85 -28.43
N GLN A 135 12.84 8.29 -29.65
CA GLN A 135 12.33 9.00 -30.83
C GLN A 135 10.86 9.39 -30.67
N LEU A 136 10.02 8.51 -30.11
CA LEU A 136 8.62 8.81 -29.82
C LEU A 136 8.48 9.91 -28.77
N LEU A 137 9.28 9.85 -27.71
CA LEU A 137 9.21 10.81 -26.62
C LEU A 137 9.67 12.21 -27.05
N GLN A 138 10.71 12.32 -27.89
CA GLN A 138 11.11 13.58 -28.52
C GLN A 138 10.04 14.09 -29.48
N TYR A 139 9.50 13.22 -30.35
CA TYR A 139 8.46 13.60 -31.31
C TYR A 139 7.26 14.27 -30.65
N TYR A 140 6.75 13.70 -29.56
CA TYR A 140 5.60 14.29 -28.87
C TYR A 140 5.95 15.55 -28.07
N LYS A 141 7.18 15.65 -27.55
CA LYS A 141 7.63 16.85 -26.85
C LYS A 141 7.81 18.04 -27.80
N ASP A 142 8.30 17.79 -29.01
CA ASP A 142 8.47 18.83 -30.04
C ASP A 142 7.13 19.29 -30.63
N LEU A 143 6.11 18.43 -30.57
CA LEU A 143 4.77 18.71 -31.07
C LEU A 143 3.91 19.52 -30.07
N SER A 144 4.31 19.58 -28.80
CA SER A 144 3.59 20.23 -27.70
C SER A 144 4.14 21.61 -27.36
#